data_AF-A0A914BJ72-F1
#
_entry.id   AF-A0A914BJ72-F1
#
_cell.length_a   1.000
_cell.length_b   1.000
_cell.length_c   1.000
_cell.angle_alpha   90.00
_cell.angle_beta   90.00
_cell.angle_gamma   90.00
#
_symmetry.space_group_name_H-M   'P 1'
#
loop_
_entity.id
_entity.type
_entity.pdbx_description
1 polymer ?
#
loop_
_entity_poly.entity_id
_entity_poly.type
_entity_poly.pdbx_seq_one_letter_code
_entity_poly.pdbx_strand_id
1 'polypeptide(L)'
;MPTAEEEESLKELCCANGVKLSKLAEGCDDTVTSLEMFFSGYENITGLKFFPNLTALILMGQEITKMEGLSTCNQLKELWICECKIKVIEGLSACKKINILHLYSNCISQITNISHLKDLEVLGLAQNNIVNIEGIGELVQLRNLNLAANRIEQIGHCLDVNRNLEALNLSGNNISSFRELTHLIRLPKLKHLGLKDPLYAPNPVCYLCNYSTHVLYHLPFIERLDSYDVSDKSLREMAEATVVKKKMYYNMRVKTFQRVLADMTDCITRKKRLLTHDTRDRLRTLSFNIKEVRVLSLK
;
A
#
# COMPACT_ATOMS: atom_id res chain seq x y z
N MET A 1 31.57 28.77 -16.31
CA MET A 1 30.65 29.53 -17.16
C MET A 1 29.62 28.56 -17.69
N PRO A 2 28.34 28.94 -17.81
CA PRO A 2 27.33 28.01 -18.31
C PRO A 2 27.69 27.51 -19.70
N THR A 3 27.37 26.25 -20.01
CA THR A 3 27.57 25.71 -21.35
C THR A 3 26.60 26.38 -22.33
N ALA A 4 26.90 26.35 -23.63
CA ALA A 4 25.99 26.92 -24.64
C ALA A 4 24.58 26.30 -24.56
N GLU A 5 24.52 25.00 -24.27
CA GLU A 5 23.28 24.24 -24.03
C GLU A 5 22.54 24.73 -22.79
N GLU A 6 23.23 25.02 -21.67
CA GLU A 6 22.60 25.59 -20.46
C GLU A 6 22.01 26.97 -20.73
N GLU A 7 22.64 27.76 -21.59
CA GLU A 7 22.15 29.10 -21.95
C GLU A 7 20.92 29.02 -22.86
N GLU A 8 20.91 28.09 -23.83
CA GLU A 8 19.75 27.82 -24.68
C GLU A 8 18.57 27.27 -23.87
N SER A 9 18.84 26.30 -23.01
CA SER A 9 17.90 25.73 -22.05
C SER A 9 17.26 26.82 -21.18
N LEU A 10 18.07 27.69 -20.58
CA LEU A 10 17.57 28.82 -19.80
C LEU A 10 16.72 29.79 -20.63
N LYS A 11 17.09 30.06 -21.88
CA LYS A 11 16.29 30.91 -22.78
C LYS A 11 14.92 30.30 -23.04
N GLU A 12 14.86 29.01 -23.32
CA GLU A 12 13.58 28.30 -23.50
C GLU A 12 12.72 28.34 -22.24
N LEU A 13 13.32 28.08 -21.07
CA LEU A 13 12.62 28.14 -19.78
C LEU A 13 12.03 29.52 -19.54
N CYS A 14 12.80 30.57 -19.81
CA CYS A 14 12.34 31.94 -19.68
C CYS A 14 11.22 32.26 -20.67
N CYS A 15 11.39 31.89 -21.94
CA CYS A 15 10.39 32.11 -22.99
C CYS A 15 9.06 31.42 -22.69
N ALA A 16 9.11 30.16 -22.25
CA ALA A 16 7.92 29.38 -21.88
C ALA A 16 7.15 30.00 -20.70
N ASN A 17 7.86 30.70 -19.81
CA ASN A 17 7.30 31.30 -18.60
C ASN A 17 7.11 32.83 -18.71
N GLY A 18 7.29 33.42 -19.89
CA GLY A 18 7.15 34.87 -20.09
C GLY A 18 8.19 35.71 -19.32
N VAL A 19 9.29 35.11 -18.87
CA VAL A 19 10.38 35.79 -18.16
C VAL A 19 11.27 36.50 -19.17
N LYS A 20 11.47 37.80 -18.96
CA LYS A 20 12.35 38.60 -19.82
C LYS A 20 13.81 38.34 -19.46
N LEU A 21 14.58 37.77 -20.38
CA LEU A 21 16.03 37.53 -20.23
C LEU A 21 16.83 38.78 -19.84
N SER A 22 16.38 39.98 -20.21
CA SER A 22 17.02 41.24 -19.82
C SER A 22 17.06 41.43 -18.30
N LYS A 23 16.04 40.98 -17.56
CA LYS A 23 16.03 41.04 -16.09
C LYS A 23 17.06 40.09 -15.48
N LEU A 24 17.33 38.96 -16.13
CA LEU A 24 18.35 38.01 -15.69
C LEU A 24 19.78 38.51 -15.95
N ALA A 25 19.95 39.41 -16.91
CA ALA A 25 21.24 40.08 -17.14
C ALA A 25 21.59 41.07 -16.01
N GLU A 26 20.59 41.58 -15.29
CA GLU A 26 20.75 42.48 -14.14
C GLU A 26 20.93 41.71 -12.80
N GLY A 27 20.72 40.39 -12.79
CA GLY A 27 20.85 39.55 -11.59
C GLY A 27 19.83 38.40 -11.56
N CYS A 28 19.16 38.23 -10.41
CA CYS A 28 18.09 37.26 -10.25
C CYS A 28 16.72 37.93 -10.48
N ASP A 29 15.73 37.17 -10.94
CA ASP A 29 14.34 37.63 -10.96
C ASP A 29 13.60 37.12 -9.71
N ASP A 30 13.60 37.97 -8.68
CA ASP A 30 12.96 37.70 -7.40
C ASP A 30 11.42 37.69 -7.49
N THR A 31 10.84 38.11 -8.61
CA THR A 31 9.39 38.16 -8.83
C THR A 31 8.81 36.83 -9.31
N VAL A 32 9.66 35.94 -9.83
CA VAL A 32 9.24 34.64 -10.35
C VAL A 32 9.12 33.64 -9.20
N THR A 33 7.89 33.17 -8.96
CA THR A 33 7.58 32.20 -7.88
C THR A 33 7.13 30.84 -8.40
N SER A 34 6.79 30.74 -9.69
CA SER A 34 6.41 29.49 -10.36
C SER A 34 7.09 29.41 -11.72
N LEU A 35 7.54 28.21 -12.09
CA LEU A 35 8.07 27.91 -13.41
C LEU A 35 7.49 26.58 -13.89
N GLU A 36 7.11 26.55 -15.16
CA GLU A 36 6.52 25.39 -15.80
C GLU A 36 7.17 25.12 -17.17
N MET A 37 7.34 23.85 -17.50
CA MET A 37 7.94 23.46 -18.78
C MET A 37 7.36 22.13 -19.26
N PHE A 38 6.78 22.15 -20.46
CA PHE A 38 6.04 21.03 -21.04
C PHE A 38 6.63 20.63 -22.40
N PHE A 39 6.87 19.33 -22.61
CA PHE A 39 7.11 18.70 -23.91
C PHE A 39 8.21 19.36 -24.77
N SER A 40 9.29 19.84 -24.15
CA SER A 40 10.39 20.54 -24.83
C SER A 40 11.65 19.69 -25.02
N GLY A 41 11.70 18.48 -24.43
CA GLY A 41 12.86 17.61 -24.55
C GLY A 41 14.05 18.02 -23.69
N TYR A 42 13.80 18.80 -22.62
CA TYR A 42 14.80 19.30 -21.71
C TYR A 42 15.54 18.15 -21.02
N GLU A 43 16.86 18.08 -21.13
CA GLU A 43 17.63 16.95 -20.58
C GLU A 43 18.04 17.17 -19.12
N ASN A 44 18.27 18.42 -18.71
CA ASN A 44 18.85 18.75 -17.41
C ASN A 44 18.18 19.96 -16.77
N ILE A 45 17.89 19.90 -15.47
CA ILE A 45 17.34 21.03 -14.72
C ILE A 45 18.47 22.03 -14.46
N THR A 46 18.46 23.15 -15.18
CA THR A 46 19.52 24.15 -15.11
C THR A 46 18.93 25.56 -15.02
N GLY A 47 19.74 26.54 -14.65
CA GLY A 47 19.31 27.94 -14.61
C GLY A 47 18.44 28.35 -13.40
N LEU A 48 18.06 27.42 -12.51
CA LEU A 48 17.19 27.73 -11.37
C LEU A 48 17.81 28.70 -10.34
N LYS A 49 19.14 28.86 -10.35
CA LYS A 49 19.85 29.84 -9.51
C LYS A 49 19.40 31.29 -9.72
N PHE A 50 18.77 31.59 -10.85
CA PHE A 50 18.27 32.91 -11.21
C PHE A 50 16.89 33.23 -10.60
N PHE A 51 16.26 32.26 -9.93
CA PHE A 51 14.91 32.37 -9.38
C PHE A 51 14.90 32.00 -7.89
N PRO A 52 15.48 32.85 -7.01
CA PRO A 52 15.71 32.50 -5.60
C PRO A 52 14.42 32.35 -4.78
N ASN A 53 13.31 32.93 -5.24
CA ASN A 53 11.99 32.87 -4.61
C ASN A 53 11.07 31.82 -5.23
N LEU A 54 11.61 30.89 -6.03
CA LEU A 54 10.82 29.84 -6.66
C LEU A 54 10.16 28.95 -5.60
N THR A 55 8.82 28.89 -5.66
CA THR A 55 7.98 28.10 -4.76
C THR A 55 7.32 26.90 -5.44
N ALA A 56 7.12 26.96 -6.75
CA ALA A 56 6.55 25.89 -7.55
C ALA A 56 7.39 25.64 -8.81
N LEU A 57 7.67 24.38 -9.12
CA LEU A 57 8.36 23.96 -10.33
C LEU A 57 7.62 22.77 -10.95
N ILE A 58 7.18 22.92 -12.20
CA ILE A 58 6.45 21.90 -12.94
C ILE A 58 7.20 21.56 -14.21
N LEU A 59 7.70 20.33 -14.29
CA LEU A 59 8.41 19.79 -15.44
C LEU A 59 7.65 18.55 -15.92
N MET A 60 7.13 18.60 -17.14
CA MET A 60 6.28 17.55 -17.68
C MET A 60 6.72 17.14 -19.08
N GLY A 61 6.85 15.83 -19.32
CA GLY A 61 7.17 15.29 -20.64
C GLY A 61 8.57 15.73 -21.12
N GLN A 62 9.55 15.70 -20.21
CA GLN A 62 10.93 16.10 -20.49
C GLN A 62 11.86 14.88 -20.55
N GLU A 63 13.05 15.07 -21.10
CA GLU A 63 14.07 14.01 -21.23
C GLU A 63 14.98 13.91 -19.99
N ILE A 64 14.50 14.42 -18.85
CA ILE A 64 15.24 14.48 -17.59
C ILE A 64 15.43 13.08 -17.03
N THR A 65 16.68 12.69 -16.83
CA THR A 65 17.05 11.40 -16.22
C THR A 65 17.45 11.52 -14.75
N LYS A 66 17.83 12.73 -14.30
CA LYS A 66 18.32 13.01 -12.96
C LYS A 66 17.73 14.30 -12.40
N MET A 67 17.54 14.34 -11.08
CA MET A 67 17.00 15.49 -10.35
C MET A 67 18.09 16.44 -9.85
N GLU A 68 19.18 16.62 -10.60
CA GLU A 68 20.27 17.55 -10.27
C GLU A 68 19.84 19.01 -10.55
N GLY A 69 20.51 20.02 -9.98
CA GLY A 69 20.21 21.45 -10.26
C GLY A 69 19.18 22.13 -9.35
N LEU A 70 18.59 21.40 -8.39
CA LEU A 70 17.61 21.93 -7.41
C LEU A 70 18.25 22.51 -6.13
N SER A 71 19.57 22.56 -6.04
CA SER A 71 20.31 22.95 -4.82
C SER A 71 20.09 24.39 -4.37
N THR A 72 19.59 25.25 -5.25
CA THR A 72 19.33 26.68 -4.98
C THR A 72 17.87 26.96 -4.60
N CYS A 73 16.96 25.99 -4.76
CA CYS A 73 15.51 26.14 -4.62
C CYS A 73 15.04 25.99 -3.16
N ASN A 74 15.58 26.81 -2.25
CA ASN A 74 15.32 26.71 -0.81
C ASN A 74 13.87 27.06 -0.40
N GLN A 75 13.12 27.74 -1.27
CA GLN A 75 11.73 28.13 -1.05
C GLN A 75 10.72 27.20 -1.71
N LEU A 76 11.19 26.14 -2.39
CA LEU A 76 10.33 25.24 -3.14
C LEU A 76 9.37 24.49 -2.22
N LYS A 77 8.08 24.60 -2.51
CA LYS A 77 6.97 23.95 -1.82
C LYS A 77 6.35 22.87 -2.69
N GLU A 78 6.23 23.14 -3.98
CA GLU A 78 5.57 22.26 -4.92
C GLU A 78 6.53 21.88 -6.05
N LEU A 79 6.72 20.57 -6.25
CA LEU A 79 7.57 20.03 -7.29
C LEU A 79 6.86 18.93 -8.06
N TRP A 80 6.75 19.13 -9.37
CA TRP A 80 6.24 18.14 -10.30
C TRP A 80 7.34 17.84 -11.31
N ILE A 81 7.79 16.59 -11.38
CA ILE A 81 8.65 16.11 -12.46
C ILE A 81 8.05 14.83 -13.00
N CYS A 82 7.20 14.97 -14.01
CA CYS A 82 6.29 13.92 -14.44
C CYS A 82 6.51 13.57 -15.91
N GLU A 83 6.26 12.31 -16.29
CA GLU A 83 6.51 11.84 -17.66
C GLU A 83 7.96 12.07 -18.11
N CYS A 84 8.90 11.87 -17.19
CA CYS A 84 10.34 11.95 -17.43
C CYS A 84 10.98 10.55 -17.32
N LYS A 85 12.32 10.49 -17.27
CA LYS A 85 13.10 9.24 -17.22
C LYS A 85 13.82 9.06 -15.87
N ILE A 86 13.28 9.64 -14.80
CA ILE A 86 13.90 9.59 -13.46
C ILE A 86 13.85 8.16 -12.92
N LYS A 87 15.00 7.66 -12.47
CA LYS A 87 15.13 6.34 -11.85
C LYS A 87 15.33 6.40 -10.34
N VAL A 88 15.88 7.50 -9.84
CA VAL A 88 16.24 7.69 -8.44
C VAL A 88 15.81 9.08 -8.01
N ILE A 89 15.18 9.17 -6.84
CA ILE A 89 14.88 10.46 -6.24
C ILE A 89 16.18 11.01 -5.64
N GLU A 90 16.61 12.18 -6.09
CA GLU A 90 17.87 12.80 -5.66
C GLU A 90 17.80 14.33 -5.77
N GLY A 91 18.86 15.04 -5.37
CA GLY A 91 18.97 16.50 -5.52
C GLY A 91 18.03 17.36 -4.65
N LEU A 92 17.18 16.74 -3.81
CA LEU A 92 16.22 17.45 -2.96
C LEU A 92 16.76 17.92 -1.60
N SER A 93 18.07 17.82 -1.34
CA SER A 93 18.65 18.09 -0.01
C SER A 93 18.44 19.53 0.48
N ALA A 94 18.41 20.51 -0.43
CA ALA A 94 18.15 21.92 -0.14
C ALA A 94 16.65 22.25 -0.03
N CYS A 95 15.79 21.46 -0.67
CA CYS A 95 14.36 21.73 -0.83
C CYS A 95 13.52 21.27 0.38
N LYS A 96 13.86 21.75 1.58
CA LYS A 96 13.26 21.25 2.84
C LYS A 96 11.79 21.64 3.04
N LYS A 97 11.30 22.61 2.27
CA LYS A 97 9.94 23.17 2.40
C LYS A 97 8.91 22.51 1.47
N ILE A 98 9.31 21.46 0.74
CA ILE A 98 8.40 20.75 -0.17
C ILE A 98 7.26 20.13 0.65
N ASN A 99 6.03 20.52 0.32
CA ASN A 99 4.80 19.93 0.85
C ASN A 99 4.07 19.07 -0.20
N ILE A 100 4.32 19.31 -1.49
CA ILE A 100 3.73 18.56 -2.61
C ILE A 100 4.84 18.07 -3.54
N LEU A 101 4.94 16.76 -3.70
CA LEU A 101 5.90 16.11 -4.60
C LEU A 101 5.18 15.13 -5.54
N HIS A 102 5.18 15.45 -6.82
CA HIS A 102 4.65 14.60 -7.89
C HIS A 102 5.76 14.14 -8.82
N LEU A 103 5.90 12.81 -8.94
CA LEU A 103 6.91 12.13 -9.76
C LEU A 103 6.25 11.01 -10.59
N TYR A 104 5.01 11.23 -11.07
CA TYR A 104 4.27 10.19 -11.79
C TYR A 104 4.85 9.93 -13.19
N SER A 105 4.63 8.72 -13.72
CA SER A 105 5.14 8.29 -15.04
C SER A 105 6.65 8.46 -15.17
N ASN A 106 7.39 7.90 -14.21
CA ASN A 106 8.85 7.83 -14.23
C ASN A 106 9.30 6.36 -14.15
N CYS A 107 10.59 6.13 -13.92
CA CYS A 107 11.20 4.80 -13.81
C CYS A 107 11.66 4.47 -12.39
N ILE A 108 11.10 5.11 -11.35
CA ILE A 108 11.54 4.98 -9.96
C ILE A 108 11.19 3.58 -9.44
N SER A 109 12.17 2.88 -8.87
CA SER A 109 11.97 1.53 -8.31
C SER A 109 11.96 1.50 -6.78
N GLN A 110 12.51 2.52 -6.13
CA GLN A 110 12.60 2.64 -4.68
C GLN A 110 12.36 4.07 -4.24
N ILE A 111 11.65 4.23 -3.14
CA ILE A 111 11.44 5.53 -2.51
C ILE A 111 12.60 5.76 -1.55
N THR A 112 13.54 6.62 -1.93
CA THR A 112 14.72 6.97 -1.15
C THR A 112 14.95 8.47 -1.16
N ASN A 113 15.84 8.97 -0.31
CA ASN A 113 16.28 10.37 -0.30
C ASN A 113 15.17 11.43 -0.12
N ILE A 114 14.08 11.08 0.57
CA ILE A 114 13.01 12.03 0.92
C ILE A 114 12.74 12.14 2.42
N SER A 115 13.48 11.41 3.27
CA SER A 115 13.25 11.35 4.72
C SER A 115 13.40 12.70 5.45
N HIS A 116 14.09 13.67 4.84
CA HIS A 116 14.25 15.03 5.33
C HIS A 116 13.08 15.96 5.00
N LEU A 117 12.15 15.57 4.11
CA LEU A 117 10.96 16.35 3.72
C LEU A 117 9.85 16.21 4.78
N LYS A 118 10.10 16.74 5.99
CA LYS A 118 9.21 16.56 7.15
C LYS A 118 7.83 17.20 6.99
N ASP A 119 7.73 18.20 6.11
CA ASP A 119 6.48 18.93 5.83
C ASP A 119 5.73 18.35 4.62
N LEU A 120 6.16 17.21 4.06
CA LEU A 120 5.52 16.60 2.91
C LEU A 120 4.11 16.09 3.26
N GLU A 121 3.10 16.67 2.62
CA GLU A 121 1.69 16.30 2.79
C GLU A 121 1.18 15.44 1.62
N VAL A 122 1.69 15.66 0.41
CA VAL A 122 1.25 14.98 -0.81
C VAL A 122 2.45 14.35 -1.52
N LEU A 123 2.39 13.02 -1.73
CA LEU A 123 3.37 12.26 -2.49
C LEU A 123 2.69 11.48 -3.61
N GLY A 124 2.95 11.87 -4.85
CA GLY A 124 2.50 11.18 -6.05
C GLY A 124 3.62 10.43 -6.75
N LEU A 125 3.51 9.11 -6.81
CA LEU A 125 4.47 8.19 -7.42
C LEU A 125 3.76 7.19 -8.36
N ALA A 126 2.62 7.58 -8.92
CA ALA A 126 1.87 6.72 -9.82
C ALA A 126 2.68 6.37 -11.09
N GLN A 127 2.42 5.21 -11.70
CA GLN A 127 3.09 4.77 -12.93
C GLN A 127 4.63 4.78 -12.79
N ASN A 128 5.12 4.04 -11.80
CA ASN A 128 6.54 3.81 -11.56
C ASN A 128 6.81 2.29 -11.43
N ASN A 129 8.01 1.91 -11.01
CA ASN A 129 8.43 0.51 -10.87
C ASN A 129 8.61 0.10 -9.40
N ILE A 130 7.89 0.72 -8.47
CA ILE A 130 8.03 0.49 -7.02
C ILE A 130 7.47 -0.89 -6.66
N VAL A 131 8.24 -1.67 -5.91
CA VAL A 131 7.83 -3.01 -5.43
C VAL A 131 7.49 -2.99 -3.94
N ASN A 132 8.25 -2.23 -3.15
CA ASN A 132 8.04 -2.11 -1.71
C ASN A 132 7.77 -0.66 -1.34
N ILE A 133 6.81 -0.46 -0.45
CA ILE A 133 6.57 0.82 0.18
C ILE A 133 7.57 0.97 1.33
N GLU A 134 8.71 1.60 1.06
CA GLU A 134 9.77 1.85 2.04
C GLU A 134 10.18 3.33 1.98
N GLY A 135 11.06 3.80 2.87
CA GLY A 135 11.63 5.16 2.81
C GLY A 135 10.68 6.32 3.15
N ILE A 136 9.40 6.05 3.45
CA ILE A 136 8.40 7.05 3.87
C ILE A 136 8.18 7.14 5.38
N GLY A 137 8.98 6.41 6.18
CA GLY A 137 8.76 6.25 7.61
C GLY A 137 8.89 7.53 8.43
N GLU A 138 9.59 8.51 7.87
CA GLU A 138 9.85 9.83 8.47
C GLU A 138 8.81 10.90 8.06
N LEU A 139 7.92 10.59 7.12
CA LEU A 139 6.96 11.52 6.52
C LEU A 139 5.65 11.55 7.31
N VAL A 140 5.72 12.02 8.55
CA VAL A 140 4.61 11.98 9.51
C VAL A 140 3.45 12.92 9.15
N GLN A 141 3.69 13.93 8.31
CA GLN A 141 2.67 14.87 7.83
C GLN A 141 1.96 14.39 6.55
N LEU A 142 2.33 13.22 6.01
CA LEU A 142 1.76 12.73 4.77
C LEU A 142 0.25 12.46 4.92
N ARG A 143 -0.54 13.12 4.08
CA ARG A 143 -2.00 13.02 4.00
C ARG A 143 -2.45 12.28 2.75
N ASN A 144 -1.75 12.46 1.64
CA ASN A 144 -2.12 11.89 0.35
C ASN A 144 -0.94 11.12 -0.24
N LEU A 145 -1.13 9.83 -0.46
CA LEU A 145 -0.15 8.94 -1.07
C LEU A 145 -0.76 8.26 -2.29
N ASN A 146 -0.22 8.56 -3.47
CA ASN A 146 -0.61 7.90 -4.71
C ASN A 146 0.52 7.01 -5.21
N LEU A 147 0.32 5.70 -5.12
CA LEU A 147 1.22 4.64 -5.58
C LEU A 147 0.57 3.80 -6.68
N ALA A 148 -0.40 4.37 -7.40
CA ALA A 148 -1.12 3.64 -8.43
C ALA A 148 -0.20 3.16 -9.57
N ALA A 149 -0.55 2.06 -10.24
CA ALA A 149 0.23 1.50 -11.35
C ALA A 149 1.73 1.30 -11.00
N ASN A 150 1.97 0.59 -9.91
CA ASN A 150 3.30 0.12 -9.50
C ASN A 150 3.29 -1.43 -9.44
N ARG A 151 4.26 -2.05 -8.77
CA ARG A 151 4.40 -3.50 -8.67
C ARG A 151 4.33 -3.97 -7.21
N ILE A 152 3.56 -3.28 -6.39
CA ILE A 152 3.47 -3.53 -4.95
C ILE A 152 2.64 -4.78 -4.71
N GLU A 153 3.20 -5.74 -3.96
CA GLU A 153 2.50 -6.98 -3.58
C GLU A 153 2.08 -6.97 -2.11
N GLN A 154 2.84 -6.30 -1.26
CA GLN A 154 2.67 -6.31 0.18
C GLN A 154 2.66 -4.89 0.74
N ILE A 155 1.74 -4.65 1.68
CA ILE A 155 1.66 -3.42 2.45
C ILE A 155 2.44 -3.61 3.75
N GLY A 156 2.29 -4.75 4.43
CA GLY A 156 3.02 -5.03 5.66
C GLY A 156 2.83 -3.94 6.73
N HIS A 157 3.91 -3.42 7.31
CA HIS A 157 3.91 -2.44 8.40
C HIS A 157 4.44 -1.05 8.02
N CYS A 158 4.74 -0.83 6.75
CA CYS A 158 5.45 0.37 6.30
C CYS A 158 4.67 1.68 6.53
N LEU A 159 3.34 1.62 6.54
CA LEU A 159 2.47 2.80 6.69
C LEU A 159 2.10 3.09 8.15
N ASP A 160 2.52 2.28 9.12
CA ASP A 160 2.05 2.35 10.52
C ASP A 160 2.37 3.70 11.20
N VAL A 161 3.42 4.37 10.72
CA VAL A 161 3.87 5.69 11.17
C VAL A 161 3.11 6.85 10.54
N ASN A 162 2.55 6.67 9.34
CA ASN A 162 1.84 7.72 8.57
C ASN A 162 0.39 7.86 9.06
N ARG A 163 0.20 8.15 10.35
CA ARG A 163 -1.14 8.23 10.99
C ARG A 163 -2.01 9.37 10.49
N ASN A 164 -1.44 10.33 9.77
CA ASN A 164 -2.14 11.43 9.14
C ASN A 164 -2.64 11.12 7.72
N LEU A 165 -2.40 9.90 7.21
CA LEU A 165 -2.81 9.54 5.87
C LEU A 165 -4.34 9.48 5.75
N GLU A 166 -4.88 10.33 4.87
CA GLU A 166 -6.30 10.49 4.59
C GLU A 166 -6.69 9.81 3.27
N ALA A 167 -5.80 9.86 2.27
CA ALA A 167 -6.02 9.27 0.95
C ALA A 167 -4.85 8.38 0.53
N LEU A 168 -5.17 7.13 0.16
CA LEU A 168 -4.22 6.14 -0.32
C LEU A 168 -4.73 5.53 -1.63
N ASN A 169 -3.99 5.71 -2.72
CA ASN A 169 -4.26 5.02 -3.97
C ASN A 169 -3.19 3.96 -4.24
N LEU A 170 -3.61 2.70 -4.25
CA LEU A 170 -2.83 1.51 -4.55
C LEU A 170 -3.38 0.77 -5.78
N SER A 171 -4.28 1.35 -6.55
CA SER A 171 -4.78 0.76 -7.80
C SER A 171 -3.65 0.38 -8.75
N GLY A 172 -3.83 -0.61 -9.61
CA GLY A 172 -2.82 -1.04 -10.58
C GLY A 172 -1.59 -1.70 -9.95
N ASN A 173 -1.72 -2.35 -8.79
CA ASN A 173 -0.67 -3.10 -8.13
C ASN A 173 -1.02 -4.60 -8.08
N ASN A 174 -0.17 -5.40 -7.42
CA ASN A 174 -0.25 -6.86 -7.37
C ASN A 174 -0.73 -7.39 -6.01
N ILE A 175 -1.49 -6.59 -5.25
CA ILE A 175 -1.98 -6.98 -3.93
C ILE A 175 -3.06 -8.06 -4.08
N SER A 176 -2.79 -9.25 -3.55
CA SER A 176 -3.62 -10.45 -3.79
C SER A 176 -4.34 -11.00 -2.56
N SER A 177 -4.04 -10.48 -1.36
CA SER A 177 -4.54 -11.05 -0.10
C SER A 177 -5.27 -10.03 0.77
N PHE A 178 -6.37 -10.48 1.39
CA PHE A 178 -7.07 -9.72 2.42
C PHE A 178 -6.20 -9.40 3.63
N ARG A 179 -5.19 -10.23 3.92
CA ARG A 179 -4.22 -9.97 4.99
C ARG A 179 -3.55 -8.61 4.82
N GLU A 180 -3.19 -8.24 3.60
CA GLU A 180 -2.56 -6.94 3.33
C GLU A 180 -3.50 -5.78 3.62
N LEU A 181 -4.79 -5.94 3.33
CA LEU A 181 -5.79 -4.91 3.62
C LEU A 181 -6.03 -4.73 5.12
N THR A 182 -5.84 -5.78 5.94
CA THR A 182 -5.99 -5.66 7.40
C THR A 182 -4.92 -4.77 8.04
N HIS A 183 -3.77 -4.59 7.39
CA HIS A 183 -2.73 -3.67 7.86
C HIS A 183 -3.19 -2.20 7.82
N LEU A 184 -4.10 -1.86 6.89
CA LEU A 184 -4.64 -0.51 6.73
C LEU A 184 -5.53 -0.08 7.90
N ILE A 185 -6.00 -1.01 8.74
CA ILE A 185 -6.79 -0.72 9.95
C ILE A 185 -6.02 0.19 10.92
N ARG A 186 -4.68 0.17 10.86
CA ARG A 186 -3.80 0.96 11.70
C ARG A 186 -3.71 2.44 11.28
N LEU A 187 -4.36 2.82 10.18
CA LEU A 187 -4.43 4.20 9.69
C LEU A 187 -5.75 4.84 10.14
N PRO A 188 -5.75 5.61 11.25
CA PRO A 188 -6.98 6.08 11.88
C PRO A 188 -7.73 7.15 11.08
N LYS A 189 -7.03 7.86 10.18
CA LYS A 189 -7.59 8.97 9.38
C LYS A 189 -7.88 8.59 7.93
N LEU A 190 -7.70 7.33 7.55
CA LEU A 190 -7.87 6.91 6.16
C LEU A 190 -9.35 6.99 5.75
N LYS A 191 -9.64 7.88 4.81
CA LYS A 191 -10.99 8.16 4.28
C LYS A 191 -11.17 7.72 2.85
N HIS A 192 -10.10 7.73 2.06
CA HIS A 192 -10.13 7.38 0.64
C HIS A 192 -9.12 6.27 0.35
N LEU A 193 -9.61 5.13 -0.12
CA LEU A 193 -8.78 4.00 -0.54
C LEU A 193 -9.11 3.61 -1.97
N GLY A 194 -8.11 3.67 -2.85
CA GLY A 194 -8.19 3.13 -4.21
C GLY A 194 -7.43 1.82 -4.34
N LEU A 195 -8.09 0.74 -4.75
CA LEU A 195 -7.46 -0.55 -5.11
C LEU A 195 -7.87 -1.00 -6.52
N LYS A 196 -8.94 -0.42 -7.06
CA LYS A 196 -9.48 -0.60 -8.41
C LYS A 196 -9.96 0.76 -8.93
N ASP A 197 -9.06 1.51 -9.56
CA ASP A 197 -9.40 2.77 -10.22
C ASP A 197 -9.70 2.53 -11.71
N PRO A 198 -10.62 3.24 -12.37
CA PRO A 198 -10.90 3.10 -13.80
C PRO A 198 -9.69 3.38 -14.71
N LEU A 199 -8.76 4.23 -14.27
CA LEU A 199 -7.55 4.59 -15.02
C LEU A 199 -6.48 3.51 -14.96
N TYR A 200 -6.54 2.62 -13.97
CA TYR A 200 -5.49 1.64 -13.69
C TYR A 200 -6.07 0.22 -13.58
N ALA A 201 -5.24 -0.81 -13.69
CA ALA A 201 -5.72 -2.18 -13.50
C ALA A 201 -6.21 -2.39 -12.04
N PRO A 202 -7.20 -3.25 -11.77
CA PRO A 202 -7.54 -3.63 -10.40
C PRO A 202 -6.44 -4.50 -9.78
N ASN A 203 -6.26 -4.38 -8.46
CA ASN A 203 -5.47 -5.35 -7.72
C ASN A 203 -6.15 -6.74 -7.74
N PRO A 204 -5.39 -7.86 -7.73
CA PRO A 204 -5.96 -9.20 -7.69
C PRO A 204 -6.96 -9.43 -6.54
N VAL A 205 -6.75 -8.79 -5.38
CA VAL A 205 -7.66 -8.85 -4.22
C VAL A 205 -9.08 -8.35 -4.53
N CYS A 206 -9.23 -7.46 -5.52
CA CYS A 206 -10.52 -6.88 -5.90
C CYS A 206 -11.44 -7.90 -6.60
N TYR A 207 -10.88 -9.00 -7.12
CA TYR A 207 -11.65 -10.10 -7.71
C TYR A 207 -12.14 -11.12 -6.69
N LEU A 208 -11.65 -11.06 -5.44
CA LEU A 208 -12.07 -11.98 -4.40
C LEU A 208 -13.51 -11.70 -3.97
N CYS A 209 -14.24 -12.79 -3.72
CA CYS A 209 -15.59 -12.67 -3.16
C CYS A 209 -15.55 -11.94 -1.80
N ASN A 210 -16.52 -11.06 -1.57
CA ASN A 210 -16.61 -10.22 -0.36
C ASN A 210 -15.52 -9.15 -0.23
N TYR A 211 -14.83 -8.76 -1.30
CA TYR A 211 -13.84 -7.68 -1.25
C TYR A 211 -14.38 -6.40 -0.58
N SER A 212 -15.51 -5.88 -1.08
CA SER A 212 -16.17 -4.70 -0.51
C SER A 212 -16.58 -4.93 0.95
N THR A 213 -17.19 -6.08 1.26
CA THR A 213 -17.57 -6.45 2.62
C THR A 213 -16.37 -6.47 3.57
N HIS A 214 -15.23 -7.02 3.14
CA HIS A 214 -14.02 -7.10 3.95
C HIS A 214 -13.50 -5.70 4.26
N VAL A 215 -13.38 -4.84 3.24
CA VAL A 215 -12.91 -3.47 3.42
C VAL A 215 -13.86 -2.68 4.33
N LEU A 216 -15.16 -2.69 4.05
CA LEU A 216 -16.14 -1.94 4.83
C LEU A 216 -16.26 -2.42 6.28
N TYR A 217 -16.07 -3.71 6.54
CA TYR A 217 -16.08 -4.27 7.89
C TYR A 217 -14.83 -3.89 8.70
N HIS A 218 -13.66 -3.82 8.06
CA HIS A 218 -12.40 -3.55 8.74
C HIS A 218 -12.01 -2.06 8.78
N LEU A 219 -12.50 -1.24 7.84
CA LEU A 219 -12.24 0.19 7.72
C LEU A 219 -13.57 0.97 7.83
N PRO A 220 -14.13 1.13 9.03
CA PRO A 220 -15.49 1.67 9.20
C PRO A 220 -15.60 3.18 8.93
N PHE A 221 -14.49 3.91 8.91
CA PHE A 221 -14.47 5.36 8.68
C PHE A 221 -14.23 5.74 7.22
N ILE A 222 -14.20 4.75 6.32
CA ILE A 222 -13.92 5.01 4.92
C ILE A 222 -15.10 5.70 4.24
N GLU A 223 -14.82 6.79 3.55
CA GLU A 223 -15.80 7.63 2.84
C GLU A 223 -15.82 7.27 1.35
N ARG A 224 -14.66 6.96 0.75
CA ARG A 224 -14.56 6.48 -0.63
C ARG A 224 -13.75 5.21 -0.72
N LEU A 225 -14.32 4.21 -1.38
CA LEU A 225 -13.65 2.98 -1.76
C LEU A 225 -13.67 2.89 -3.28
N ASP A 226 -12.48 2.86 -3.88
CA ASP A 226 -12.31 2.96 -5.32
C ASP A 226 -12.98 4.26 -5.85
N SER A 227 -13.76 4.16 -6.92
CA SER A 227 -14.56 5.28 -7.45
C SER A 227 -15.94 5.42 -6.79
N TYR A 228 -16.24 4.62 -5.77
CA TYR A 228 -17.57 4.59 -5.14
C TYR A 228 -17.57 5.36 -3.82
N ASP A 229 -18.62 6.16 -3.63
CA ASP A 229 -18.94 6.74 -2.33
C ASP A 229 -19.56 5.67 -1.43
N VAL A 230 -18.93 5.44 -0.28
CA VAL A 230 -19.33 4.46 0.73
C VAL A 230 -19.54 5.12 2.09
N SER A 231 -19.78 6.43 2.09
CA SER A 231 -20.07 7.22 3.29
C SER A 231 -21.38 6.82 3.95
N ASP A 232 -22.30 6.20 3.21
CA ASP A 232 -23.57 5.72 3.74
C ASP A 232 -23.35 4.62 4.79
N LYS A 233 -23.88 4.88 5.99
CA LYS A 233 -23.86 3.95 7.12
C LYS A 233 -24.56 2.63 6.80
N SER A 234 -25.58 2.63 5.94
CA SER A 234 -26.36 1.43 5.60
C SER A 234 -25.49 0.34 4.97
N LEU A 235 -24.51 0.73 4.13
CA LEU A 235 -23.57 -0.19 3.48
C LEU A 235 -22.69 -0.91 4.50
N ARG A 236 -22.31 -0.21 5.57
CA ARG A 236 -21.48 -0.75 6.66
C ARG A 236 -22.29 -1.72 7.52
N GLU A 237 -23.51 -1.34 7.88
CA GLU A 237 -24.43 -2.21 8.62
C GLU A 237 -24.73 -3.50 7.85
N MET A 238 -24.88 -3.42 6.52
CA MET A 238 -25.01 -4.60 5.66
C MET A 238 -23.74 -5.47 5.63
N ALA A 239 -22.55 -4.86 5.57
CA ALA A 239 -21.29 -5.58 5.63
C ALA A 239 -21.13 -6.31 6.98
N GLU A 240 -21.39 -5.63 8.09
CA GLU A 240 -21.39 -6.21 9.44
C GLU A 240 -22.39 -7.36 9.59
N ALA A 241 -23.64 -7.15 9.18
CA ALA A 241 -24.67 -8.18 9.23
C ALA A 241 -24.29 -9.41 8.39
N THR A 242 -23.67 -9.19 7.22
CA THR A 242 -23.16 -10.28 6.37
C THR A 242 -22.06 -11.07 7.08
N VAL A 243 -21.10 -10.39 7.71
CA VAL A 243 -20.01 -11.04 8.45
C VAL A 243 -20.54 -11.81 9.66
N VAL A 244 -21.48 -11.23 10.42
CA VAL A 244 -22.10 -11.88 11.58
C VAL A 244 -22.86 -13.14 11.16
N LYS A 245 -23.72 -13.06 10.12
CA LYS A 245 -24.47 -14.21 9.59
C LYS A 245 -23.53 -15.33 9.14
N LYS A 246 -22.45 -15.00 8.42
CA LYS A 246 -21.43 -15.97 7.98
C LYS A 246 -20.72 -16.61 9.18
N LYS A 247 -20.27 -15.81 10.16
CA LYS A 247 -19.63 -16.32 11.39
C LYS A 247 -20.56 -17.28 12.14
N MET A 248 -21.83 -16.91 12.31
CA MET A 248 -22.83 -17.78 12.95
C MET A 248 -23.01 -19.09 12.19
N TYR A 249 -23.16 -19.03 10.87
CA TYR A 249 -23.31 -20.22 10.02
C TYR A 249 -22.13 -21.18 10.17
N TYR A 250 -20.89 -20.69 10.04
CA TYR A 250 -19.70 -21.54 10.16
C TYR A 250 -19.51 -22.05 11.59
N ASN A 251 -19.74 -21.23 12.62
CA ASN A 251 -19.69 -21.67 14.01
C ASN A 251 -20.72 -22.77 14.29
N MET A 252 -21.93 -22.65 13.76
CA MET A 252 -22.95 -23.68 13.87
C MET A 252 -22.52 -24.97 13.16
N ARG A 253 -21.94 -24.88 11.95
CA ARG A 253 -21.41 -26.06 11.24
C ARG A 253 -20.30 -26.74 12.03
N VAL A 254 -19.33 -25.99 12.56
CA VAL A 254 -18.24 -26.54 13.38
C VAL A 254 -18.80 -27.27 14.60
N LYS A 255 -19.75 -26.66 15.32
CA LYS A 255 -20.43 -27.31 16.46
C LYS A 255 -21.15 -28.59 16.05
N THR A 256 -21.84 -28.59 14.92
CA THR A 256 -22.50 -29.81 14.39
C THR A 256 -21.48 -30.90 14.08
N PHE A 257 -20.38 -30.58 13.40
CA PHE A 257 -19.30 -31.54 13.12
C PHE A 257 -18.68 -32.11 14.40
N GLN A 258 -18.42 -31.26 15.41
CA GLN A 258 -17.88 -31.69 16.70
C GLN A 258 -18.82 -32.65 17.43
N ARG A 259 -20.15 -32.41 17.40
CA ARG A 259 -21.14 -33.33 17.96
C ARG A 259 -21.13 -34.68 17.26
N VAL A 260 -21.15 -34.68 15.93
CA VAL A 260 -21.10 -35.92 15.13
C VAL A 260 -19.83 -36.72 15.43
N LEU A 261 -18.68 -36.03 15.56
CA LEU A 261 -17.42 -36.68 15.91
C LEU A 261 -17.46 -37.29 17.33
N ALA A 262 -18.04 -36.58 18.31
CA ALA A 262 -18.21 -37.08 19.66
C ALA A 262 -19.11 -38.33 19.69
N ASP A 263 -20.25 -38.29 19.01
CA ASP A 263 -21.19 -39.41 18.93
C ASP A 263 -20.55 -40.66 18.27
N MET A 264 -19.77 -40.47 17.20
CA MET A 264 -18.99 -41.54 16.58
C MET A 264 -17.95 -42.11 17.52
N THR A 265 -17.23 -41.25 18.25
CA THR A 265 -16.21 -41.66 19.22
C THR A 265 -16.83 -42.48 20.36
N ASP A 266 -17.98 -42.07 20.86
CA ASP A 266 -18.74 -42.81 21.88
C ASP A 266 -19.21 -44.16 21.36
N CYS A 267 -19.73 -44.23 20.13
CA CYS A 267 -20.15 -45.48 19.50
C CYS A 267 -18.96 -46.46 19.36
N ILE A 268 -17.82 -45.99 18.85
CA ILE A 268 -16.60 -46.80 18.71
C ILE A 268 -16.10 -47.25 20.08
N THR A 269 -16.14 -46.36 21.09
CA THR A 269 -15.71 -46.68 22.45
C THR A 269 -16.62 -47.75 23.09
N ARG A 270 -17.94 -47.65 22.90
CA ARG A 270 -18.89 -48.69 23.33
C ARG A 270 -18.60 -50.02 22.64
N LYS A 271 -18.38 -50.03 21.32
CA LYS A 271 -18.05 -51.24 20.57
C LYS A 271 -16.73 -51.87 21.04
N LYS A 272 -15.71 -51.05 21.31
CA LYS A 272 -14.44 -51.49 21.91
C LYS A 272 -14.65 -52.12 23.29
N ARG A 273 -15.46 -51.50 24.16
CA ARG A 273 -15.79 -52.05 25.49
C ARG A 273 -16.50 -53.41 25.38
N LEU A 274 -17.46 -53.56 24.47
CA LEU A 274 -18.14 -54.83 24.23
C LEU A 274 -17.18 -55.94 23.77
N LEU A 275 -16.33 -55.65 22.77
CA LEU A 275 -15.34 -56.60 22.26
C LEU A 275 -14.27 -56.99 23.30
N THR A 276 -13.86 -56.04 24.14
CA THR A 276 -12.90 -56.29 25.23
C THR A 276 -13.51 -57.05 26.40
N HIS A 277 -14.80 -56.88 26.66
CA HIS A 277 -15.51 -57.64 27.69
C HIS A 277 -15.63 -59.12 27.31
N ASP A 278 -16.08 -59.42 26.08
CA ASP A 278 -16.21 -60.78 25.57
C ASP A 278 -14.87 -61.53 25.56
N THR A 279 -13.80 -60.89 25.10
CA THR A 279 -12.45 -61.49 25.12
C THR A 279 -11.95 -61.75 26.54
N ARG A 280 -12.21 -60.85 27.49
CA ARG A 280 -11.83 -61.03 28.90
C ARG A 280 -12.59 -62.19 29.55
N ASP A 281 -13.87 -62.35 29.25
CA ASP A 281 -14.66 -63.46 29.79
C ASP A 281 -14.24 -64.79 29.16
N ARG A 282 -13.98 -64.83 27.85
CA ARG A 282 -13.39 -66.02 27.18
C ARG A 282 -12.05 -66.42 27.81
N LEU A 283 -11.17 -65.46 28.12
CA LEU A 283 -9.90 -65.71 28.81
C LEU A 283 -10.09 -66.24 30.24
N ARG A 284 -11.09 -65.74 30.98
CA ARG A 284 -11.43 -66.23 32.33
C ARG A 284 -11.89 -67.68 32.29
N THR A 285 -12.78 -68.05 31.37
CA THR A 285 -13.26 -69.43 31.22
C THR A 285 -12.13 -70.39 30.86
N LEU A 286 -11.25 -70.00 29.93
CA LEU A 286 -10.06 -70.79 29.59
C LEU A 286 -9.13 -70.98 30.79
N SER A 287 -8.90 -69.93 31.57
CA SER A 287 -8.07 -70.00 32.79
C SER A 287 -8.69 -70.89 33.86
N PHE A 288 -10.02 -70.88 33.98
CA PHE A 288 -10.77 -71.79 34.86
C PHE A 288 -10.61 -73.26 34.41
N ASN A 289 -10.83 -73.54 33.13
CA ASN A 289 -10.67 -74.89 32.57
C ASN A 289 -9.22 -75.40 32.72
N ILE A 290 -8.22 -74.55 32.51
CA ILE A 290 -6.81 -74.90 32.76
C ILE A 290 -6.58 -75.26 34.23
N LYS A 291 -7.20 -74.53 35.17
CA LYS A 291 -7.12 -74.87 36.60
C LYS A 291 -7.79 -76.21 36.90
N GLU A 292 -8.97 -76.49 36.35
CA GLU A 292 -9.65 -77.78 36.54
C GLU A 292 -8.82 -78.96 36.00
N VAL A 293 -8.23 -78.83 34.81
CA VAL A 293 -7.36 -79.85 34.23
C VAL A 293 -6.13 -80.10 35.12
N ARG A 294 -5.52 -79.03 35.68
CA ARG A 294 -4.39 -79.17 36.62
C ARG A 294 -4.77 -79.89 37.92
N VAL A 295 -5.97 -79.63 38.45
CA VAL A 295 -6.47 -80.31 39.65
C VAL A 295 -6.75 -81.79 39.37
N LEU A 296 -7.27 -82.12 38.19
CA LEU A 296 -7.49 -83.50 37.76
C LEU A 296 -6.19 -84.27 37.50
N SER A 297 -5.11 -83.58 37.09
CA SER A 297 -3.78 -84.20 36.90
C SER A 297 -2.98 -84.48 38.18
N LEU A 298 -3.50 -84.09 39.35
CA LEU A 298 -2.88 -84.29 40.67
C LEU A 298 -3.58 -85.36 41.53
N LYS A 299 -4.52 -86.10 40.94
CA LYS A 299 -5.11 -87.34 41.47
C LYS A 299 -4.61 -88.53 40.66
#